data_AF-A0A4R6JB39-F1
#
_entry.id   AF-A0A4R6JB39-F1
#
_cell.length_a   1.000
_cell.length_b   1.000
_cell.length_c   1.000
_cell.angle_alpha   90.00
_cell.angle_beta   90.00
_cell.angle_gamma   90.00
#
_symmetry.space_group_name_H-M   'P 1'
#
loop_
_entity.id
_entity.type
_entity.pdbx_description
1 polymer ?
#
loop_
_entity_poly.entity_id
_entity_poly.type
_entity_poly.pdbx_seq_one_letter_code
_entity_poly.pdbx_strand_id
1 'polypeptide(L)'
;MDVLLVLGPGLVADRELLIKLAEDTAGELAAGLKVVDAVTVAELGAHDGPAVVVPADPVLMATEPANTVFYDLTVAAEPASPRHLHGRGVWGLVWAIRHAVHRHRHPARRIAYGSHPEQWAEERTPTGAADAPSVAPVGILIHGGFWRSIWAADLMDALAIDLADRGWTSWNLEYRRPDRHGWAATTADIAQGVAKARERHPGAPIVVFGHSAGGQLALRLAADDPGLTLAVSLAGVLDLYEGQRRFLGEGAITTALGGAPADVPDVYAASDPMTRLPLASPALLVQGSGDGFDLVDINRRFAAASGVTLLELPGDHFDVITPSSPIWQATMDAVISRT
;
A
#
# COMPACT_ATOMS: atom_id res chain seq x y z
N MET A 1 -0.13 6.62 24.98
CA MET A 1 -1.35 6.53 24.16
C MET A 1 -1.62 5.06 23.96
N ASP A 2 -2.85 4.64 24.25
CA ASP A 2 -3.23 3.24 24.26
C ASP A 2 -4.17 2.94 23.10
N VAL A 3 -3.92 1.84 22.40
CA VAL A 3 -4.82 1.29 21.39
C VAL A 3 -5.96 0.58 22.12
N LEU A 4 -7.19 0.99 21.86
CA LEU A 4 -8.37 0.27 22.31
C LEU A 4 -8.69 -0.86 21.33
N LEU A 5 -8.50 -2.11 21.73
CA LEU A 5 -8.92 -3.28 20.96
C LEU A 5 -10.24 -3.81 21.52
N VAL A 6 -11.28 -3.78 20.71
CA VAL A 6 -12.59 -4.36 21.02
C VAL A 6 -12.69 -5.72 20.34
N LEU A 7 -12.70 -6.79 21.14
CA LEU A 7 -12.95 -8.15 20.68
C LEU A 7 -14.44 -8.47 20.87
N GLY A 8 -15.22 -8.06 19.88
CA GLY A 8 -16.68 -8.08 19.90
C GLY A 8 -17.31 -9.48 19.80
N PRO A 9 -18.63 -9.56 19.98
CA PRO A 9 -19.38 -10.81 19.89
C PRO A 9 -19.30 -11.42 18.49
N GLY A 10 -19.34 -12.76 18.41
CA GLY A 10 -19.31 -13.49 17.15
C GLY A 10 -17.92 -13.68 16.55
N LEU A 11 -16.86 -13.21 17.22
CA LEU A 11 -15.48 -13.46 16.84
C LEU A 11 -15.15 -14.97 16.89
N VAL A 12 -14.75 -15.52 15.74
CA VAL A 12 -14.30 -16.92 15.62
C VAL A 12 -12.79 -16.95 15.39
N ALA A 13 -12.03 -16.86 16.48
CA ALA A 13 -10.56 -16.93 16.48
C ALA A 13 -10.05 -17.27 17.89
N ASP A 14 -8.78 -17.68 17.97
CA ASP A 14 -8.09 -17.82 19.26
C ASP A 14 -7.85 -16.43 19.87
N ARG A 15 -8.46 -16.19 21.03
CA ARG A 15 -8.41 -14.89 21.71
C ARG A 15 -7.02 -14.58 22.26
N GLU A 16 -6.33 -15.56 22.81
CA GLU A 16 -4.99 -15.37 23.37
C GLU A 16 -4.00 -15.01 22.26
N LEU A 17 -4.12 -15.67 21.11
CA LEU A 17 -3.33 -15.35 19.92
C LEU A 17 -3.58 -13.91 19.44
N LEU A 18 -4.84 -13.48 19.35
CA LEU A 18 -5.18 -12.11 18.92
C LEU A 18 -4.63 -11.06 19.88
N ILE A 19 -4.73 -11.30 21.19
CA ILE A 19 -4.18 -10.38 22.20
C ILE A 19 -2.67 -10.32 22.07
N LYS A 20 -1.98 -11.47 21.99
CA LYS A 20 -0.53 -11.50 21.84
C LYS A 20 -0.06 -10.74 20.60
N LEU A 21 -0.75 -10.94 19.47
CA LEU A 21 -0.47 -10.25 18.22
C LEU A 21 -0.66 -8.73 18.35
N ALA A 22 -1.72 -8.32 19.05
CA ALA A 22 -2.00 -6.91 19.30
C ALA A 22 -0.99 -6.27 20.26
N GLU A 23 -0.56 -6.97 21.29
CA GLU A 23 0.47 -6.52 22.24
C GLU A 23 1.81 -6.33 21.52
N ASP A 24 2.22 -7.30 20.71
CA ASP A 24 3.45 -7.22 19.93
C ASP A 24 3.40 -6.04 18.95
N THR A 25 2.29 -5.91 18.21
CA THR A 25 2.11 -4.80 17.25
C THR A 25 2.06 -3.44 17.95
N ALA A 26 1.37 -3.31 19.08
CA ALA A 26 1.34 -2.07 19.85
C ALA A 26 2.73 -1.73 20.41
N GLY A 27 3.47 -2.73 20.87
CA GLY A 27 4.85 -2.60 21.32
C GLY A 27 5.80 -2.09 20.23
N GLU A 28 5.73 -2.67 19.02
CA GLU A 28 6.48 -2.19 17.84
C GLU A 28 6.20 -0.71 17.55
N LEU A 29 4.97 -0.27 17.78
CA LEU A 29 4.52 1.11 17.55
C LEU A 29 4.73 2.03 18.75
N ALA A 30 5.38 1.55 19.83
CA ALA A 30 5.53 2.28 21.10
C ALA A 30 4.17 2.82 21.61
N ALA A 31 3.14 1.99 21.61
CA ALA A 31 1.80 2.26 22.12
C ALA A 31 1.42 1.25 23.22
N GLY A 32 0.55 1.64 24.15
CA GLY A 32 -0.09 0.70 25.06
C GLY A 32 -1.23 -0.04 24.38
N LEU A 33 -1.72 -1.12 25.00
CA LEU A 33 -2.91 -1.85 24.55
C LEU A 33 -3.93 -1.94 25.68
N LYS A 34 -5.19 -1.64 25.35
CA LYS A 34 -6.35 -1.88 26.22
C LYS A 34 -7.32 -2.78 25.48
N VAL A 35 -7.61 -3.96 26.02
CA VAL A 35 -8.53 -4.93 25.41
C VAL A 35 -9.86 -4.93 26.16
N VAL A 36 -10.97 -4.88 25.42
CA VAL A 36 -12.34 -4.99 25.96
C VAL A 36 -13.17 -5.92 25.09
N ASP A 37 -14.20 -6.54 25.66
CA ASP A 37 -15.07 -7.47 24.91
C ASP A 37 -16.30 -6.78 24.27
N ALA A 38 -16.59 -5.54 24.68
CA ALA A 38 -17.66 -4.72 24.12
C ALA A 38 -17.38 -3.24 24.35
N VAL A 39 -18.00 -2.40 23.51
CA VAL A 39 -18.00 -0.94 23.66
C VAL A 39 -19.32 -0.39 23.14
N THR A 40 -19.85 0.65 23.78
CA THR A 40 -20.99 1.41 23.28
C THR A 40 -20.54 2.52 22.32
N VAL A 41 -21.46 3.05 21.51
CA VAL A 41 -21.20 4.23 20.64
C VAL A 41 -20.64 5.40 21.46
N ALA A 42 -21.18 5.64 22.65
CA ALA A 42 -20.77 6.75 23.51
C ALA A 42 -19.34 6.56 24.05
N GLU A 43 -19.01 5.35 24.51
CA GLU A 43 -17.66 5.04 25.00
C GLU A 43 -16.62 5.11 23.88
N LEU A 44 -16.96 4.57 22.70
CA LEU A 44 -16.06 4.61 21.54
C LEU A 44 -15.86 6.04 21.04
N GLY A 45 -16.92 6.86 20.99
CA GLY A 45 -16.85 8.27 20.61
C GLY A 45 -16.11 9.16 21.62
N ALA A 46 -16.04 8.74 22.89
CA ALA A 46 -15.28 9.44 23.93
C ALA A 46 -13.80 9.00 24.01
N HIS A 47 -13.41 7.94 23.32
CA HIS A 47 -12.03 7.47 23.28
C HIS A 47 -11.20 8.35 22.36
N ASP A 48 -10.24 9.08 22.94
CA ASP A 48 -9.38 9.99 22.19
C ASP A 48 -8.31 9.24 21.37
N GLY A 49 -7.92 8.04 21.80
CA GLY A 49 -6.88 7.23 21.15
C GLY A 49 -7.35 6.47 19.90
N PRO A 50 -6.44 5.67 19.30
CA PRO A 50 -6.78 4.78 18.22
C PRO A 50 -7.61 3.61 18.76
N ALA A 51 -8.58 3.16 17.98
CA ALA A 51 -9.40 2.02 18.31
C ALA A 51 -9.48 1.04 17.14
N VAL A 52 -9.54 -0.25 17.45
CA VAL A 52 -9.78 -1.33 16.50
C VAL A 52 -10.94 -2.18 17.00
N VAL A 53 -11.96 -2.39 16.17
CA VAL A 53 -13.14 -3.21 16.50
C VAL A 53 -13.17 -4.45 15.63
N VAL A 54 -13.20 -5.64 16.27
CA VAL A 54 -13.09 -6.95 15.62
C VAL A 54 -14.06 -7.96 16.24
N PRO A 55 -14.98 -8.59 15.48
CA PRO A 55 -15.32 -8.28 14.09
C PRO A 55 -15.92 -6.87 13.95
N ALA A 56 -16.06 -6.40 12.72
CA ALA A 56 -16.67 -5.11 12.45
C ALA A 56 -18.15 -5.09 12.90
N ASP A 57 -18.54 -4.13 13.73
CA ASP A 57 -19.92 -3.96 14.20
C ASP A 57 -20.67 -2.94 13.32
N PRO A 58 -21.73 -3.34 12.59
CA PRO A 58 -22.45 -2.45 11.69
C PRO A 58 -23.09 -1.23 12.36
N VAL A 59 -23.52 -1.35 13.63
CA VAL A 59 -24.12 -0.26 14.39
C VAL A 59 -23.06 0.77 14.75
N LEU A 60 -21.90 0.32 15.24
CA LEU A 60 -20.77 1.21 15.54
C LEU A 60 -20.19 1.84 14.27
N MET A 61 -20.14 1.09 13.17
CA MET A 61 -19.67 1.61 11.88
C MET A 61 -20.55 2.73 11.34
N ALA A 62 -21.87 2.61 11.46
CA ALA A 62 -22.82 3.60 10.98
C ALA A 62 -22.68 4.97 11.66
N THR A 63 -22.03 5.04 12.83
CA THR A 63 -21.74 6.30 13.53
C THR A 63 -20.41 6.93 13.13
N GLU A 64 -19.64 6.28 12.25
CA GLU A 64 -18.35 6.72 11.73
C GLU A 64 -17.36 7.29 12.77
N PRO A 65 -17.18 6.61 13.94
CA PRO A 65 -16.43 7.15 15.06
C PRO A 65 -15.02 7.56 14.64
N ALA A 66 -14.55 8.71 15.13
CA ALA A 66 -13.19 9.17 14.89
C ALA A 66 -12.18 8.13 15.39
N ASN A 67 -10.98 8.10 14.80
CA ASN A 67 -9.85 7.27 15.24
C ASN A 67 -10.10 5.74 15.31
N THR A 68 -11.21 5.25 14.76
CA THR A 68 -11.57 3.83 14.79
C THR A 68 -11.33 3.16 13.45
N VAL A 69 -10.72 1.99 13.47
CA VAL A 69 -10.63 1.04 12.36
C VAL A 69 -11.51 -0.17 12.68
N PHE A 70 -12.32 -0.57 11.72
CA PHE A 70 -13.14 -1.77 11.80
C PHE A 70 -12.45 -2.88 11.02
N TYR A 71 -12.39 -4.08 11.58
CA TYR A 71 -11.72 -5.20 10.94
C TYR A 71 -12.55 -6.48 10.99
N ASP A 72 -12.80 -7.05 9.82
CA ASP A 72 -13.34 -8.39 9.66
C ASP A 72 -12.23 -9.38 9.28
N LEU A 73 -12.07 -10.46 10.05
CA LEU A 73 -11.13 -11.53 9.71
C LEU A 73 -11.50 -12.19 8.37
N THR A 74 -12.80 -12.23 8.08
CA THR A 74 -13.39 -12.81 6.87
C THR A 74 -13.49 -11.79 5.75
N VAL A 75 -13.65 -12.28 4.52
CA VAL A 75 -13.91 -11.40 3.37
C VAL A 75 -15.28 -10.77 3.52
N ALA A 76 -15.34 -9.44 3.64
CA ALA A 76 -16.58 -8.69 3.51
C ALA A 76 -16.97 -8.55 2.03
N ALA A 77 -18.27 -8.51 1.75
CA ALA A 77 -18.77 -8.31 0.39
C ALA A 77 -18.24 -6.99 -0.20
N GLU A 78 -18.37 -5.90 0.56
CA GLU A 78 -17.81 -4.58 0.24
C GLU A 78 -17.35 -3.84 1.50
N PRO A 79 -16.21 -3.13 1.45
CA PRO A 79 -15.77 -2.27 2.54
C PRO A 79 -16.67 -1.03 2.59
N ALA A 80 -17.38 -0.85 3.70
CA ALA A 80 -18.23 0.32 3.90
C ALA A 80 -17.44 1.65 3.94
N SER A 81 -16.14 1.63 4.26
CA SER A 81 -15.29 2.83 4.24
C SER A 81 -13.81 2.47 4.17
N PRO A 82 -12.92 3.44 3.90
CA PRO A 82 -11.46 3.23 4.00
C PRO A 82 -10.95 2.87 5.40
N ARG A 83 -11.77 3.00 6.45
CA ARG A 83 -11.44 2.55 7.81
C ARG A 83 -11.97 1.14 8.09
N HIS A 84 -12.53 0.46 7.10
CA HIS A 84 -12.99 -0.91 7.19
C HIS A 84 -12.03 -1.81 6.41
N LEU A 85 -11.18 -2.52 7.14
CA LEU A 85 -10.30 -3.55 6.59
C LEU A 85 -11.00 -4.91 6.69
N HIS A 86 -10.72 -5.84 5.78
CA HIS A 86 -11.34 -7.16 5.82
C HIS A 86 -10.53 -8.24 5.13
N GLY A 87 -10.82 -9.51 5.42
CA GLY A 87 -10.43 -10.65 4.58
C GLY A 87 -8.95 -11.03 4.59
N ARG A 88 -8.17 -10.53 5.56
CA ARG A 88 -6.74 -10.85 5.73
C ARG A 88 -6.49 -11.87 6.86
N GLY A 89 -7.55 -12.54 7.34
CA GLY A 89 -7.48 -13.54 8.40
C GLY A 89 -7.04 -12.97 9.75
N VAL A 90 -6.35 -13.74 10.56
CA VAL A 90 -5.84 -13.29 11.86
C VAL A 90 -4.78 -12.19 11.69
N TRP A 91 -3.93 -12.32 10.66
CA TRP A 91 -2.80 -11.41 10.45
C TRP A 91 -3.22 -9.98 10.09
N GLY A 92 -4.40 -9.78 9.50
CA GLY A 92 -4.93 -8.45 9.24
C GLY A 92 -5.16 -7.59 10.49
N LEU A 93 -5.25 -8.17 11.69
CA LEU A 93 -5.29 -7.40 12.94
C LEU A 93 -4.03 -6.52 13.10
N VAL A 94 -2.86 -7.01 12.70
CA VAL A 94 -1.60 -6.23 12.71
C VAL A 94 -1.77 -4.96 11.88
N TRP A 95 -2.33 -5.10 10.68
CA TRP A 95 -2.55 -3.99 9.76
C TRP A 95 -3.64 -3.04 10.26
N ALA A 96 -4.71 -3.55 10.86
CA ALA A 96 -5.75 -2.71 11.46
C ALA A 96 -5.20 -1.84 12.61
N ILE A 97 -4.35 -2.41 13.47
CA ILE A 97 -3.70 -1.68 14.57
C ILE A 97 -2.72 -0.64 14.01
N ARG A 98 -1.84 -1.03 13.06
CA ARG A 98 -0.92 -0.11 12.40
C ARG A 98 -1.67 1.06 11.76
N HIS A 99 -2.73 0.77 11.00
CA HIS A 99 -3.57 1.78 10.36
C HIS A 99 -4.20 2.72 11.39
N ALA A 100 -4.80 2.21 12.46
CA ALA A 100 -5.41 3.03 13.51
C ALA A 100 -4.38 3.97 14.17
N VAL A 101 -3.22 3.44 14.54
CA VAL A 101 -2.14 4.21 15.19
C VAL A 101 -1.55 5.26 14.26
N HIS A 102 -1.21 4.88 13.03
CA HIS A 102 -0.60 5.77 12.03
C HIS A 102 -1.52 6.95 11.72
N ARG A 103 -2.81 6.71 11.49
CA ARG A 103 -3.78 7.78 11.22
C ARG A 103 -3.99 8.71 12.39
N HIS A 104 -4.03 8.18 13.61
CA HIS A 104 -4.21 8.99 14.80
C HIS A 104 -2.99 9.89 15.04
N ARG A 105 -1.77 9.36 14.92
CA ARG A 105 -0.53 10.13 15.16
C ARG A 105 -0.15 11.05 14.00
N HIS A 106 -0.40 10.62 12.77
CA HIS A 106 0.03 11.30 11.55
C HIS A 106 -1.17 11.46 10.60
N PRO A 107 -2.13 12.33 10.95
CA PRO A 107 -3.31 12.56 10.13
C PRO A 107 -2.92 13.03 8.73
N ALA A 108 -3.64 12.56 7.73
CA ALA A 108 -3.47 12.95 6.33
C ALA A 108 -4.70 13.68 5.81
N ARG A 109 -4.50 14.53 4.80
CA ARG A 109 -5.61 15.11 4.05
C ARG A 109 -6.01 14.15 2.94
N ARG A 110 -7.27 13.71 2.95
CA ARG A 110 -7.80 12.90 1.86
C ARG A 110 -8.18 13.78 0.67
N ILE A 111 -7.67 13.43 -0.50
CA ILE A 111 -7.93 14.11 -1.77
C ILE A 111 -8.58 13.12 -2.73
N ALA A 112 -9.80 13.41 -3.17
CA ALA A 112 -10.42 12.67 -4.26
C ALA A 112 -9.79 13.06 -5.61
N TYR A 113 -9.47 12.06 -6.43
CA TYR A 113 -9.04 12.24 -7.82
C TYR A 113 -10.09 11.76 -8.83
N GLY A 114 -11.17 11.15 -8.35
CA GLY A 114 -12.32 10.73 -9.14
C GLY A 114 -13.59 10.67 -8.30
N SER A 115 -14.69 10.19 -8.87
CA SER A 115 -16.00 10.16 -8.22
C SER A 115 -16.27 8.88 -7.43
N HIS A 116 -15.50 7.81 -7.66
CA HIS A 116 -15.67 6.55 -6.95
C HIS A 116 -15.13 6.63 -5.51
N PRO A 117 -15.72 5.94 -4.52
CA PRO A 117 -15.25 5.93 -3.13
C PRO A 117 -13.82 5.40 -2.92
N GLU A 118 -13.27 4.66 -3.88
CA GLU A 118 -11.87 4.17 -3.88
C GLU A 118 -10.93 5.07 -4.71
N GLN A 119 -11.41 6.17 -5.29
CA GLN A 119 -10.61 7.10 -6.09
C GLN A 119 -10.09 8.27 -5.25
N TRP A 120 -9.25 7.98 -4.26
CA TRP A 120 -8.65 8.97 -3.38
C TRP A 120 -7.17 8.70 -3.10
N ALA A 121 -6.49 9.74 -2.63
CA ALA A 121 -5.17 9.62 -2.04
C ALA A 121 -5.12 10.34 -0.69
N GLU A 122 -4.25 9.86 0.18
CA GLU A 122 -3.91 10.54 1.42
C GLU A 122 -2.62 11.32 1.25
N GLU A 123 -2.75 12.64 1.37
CA GLU A 123 -1.66 13.59 1.24
C GLU A 123 -1.16 13.98 2.63
N ARG A 124 0.16 13.88 2.83
CA ARG A 124 0.86 14.50 3.96
C ARG A 124 1.88 15.49 3.42
N THR A 125 1.89 16.68 3.99
CA THR A 125 2.87 17.72 3.66
C THR A 125 4.12 17.54 4.52
N PRO A 126 5.31 17.94 4.04
CA PRO A 126 6.55 17.95 4.80
C PRO A 126 6.39 18.53 6.21
N THR A 127 6.92 17.86 7.24
CA THR A 127 6.97 18.41 8.60
C THR A 127 8.29 19.16 8.82
N GLY A 128 8.22 20.38 9.39
CA GLY A 128 9.40 21.04 9.99
C GLY A 128 10.37 21.78 9.05
N ALA A 129 10.02 22.07 7.80
CA ALA A 129 11.00 22.64 6.87
C ALA A 129 11.07 24.18 6.92
N ALA A 130 11.92 24.70 7.80
CA ALA A 130 12.39 26.10 7.75
C ALA A 130 13.32 26.36 6.54
N ASP A 131 13.91 25.30 5.96
CA ASP A 131 14.90 25.35 4.87
C ASP A 131 14.54 24.44 3.66
N ALA A 132 13.26 24.09 3.45
CA ALA A 132 12.88 23.26 2.29
C ALA A 132 13.11 23.99 0.95
N PRO A 133 13.38 23.24 -0.15
CA PRO A 133 13.25 23.77 -1.50
C PRO A 133 11.89 24.45 -1.69
N SER A 134 11.81 25.42 -2.59
CA SER A 134 10.54 26.11 -2.87
C SER A 134 9.41 25.18 -3.34
N VAL A 135 9.76 23.97 -3.82
CA VAL A 135 8.83 22.89 -4.19
C VAL A 135 9.39 21.55 -3.69
N ALA A 136 8.70 20.92 -2.73
CA ALA A 136 9.06 19.60 -2.25
C ALA A 136 8.76 18.52 -3.31
N PRO A 137 9.62 17.47 -3.44
CA PRO A 137 9.30 16.34 -4.31
C PRO A 137 8.06 15.60 -3.81
N VAL A 138 7.29 15.04 -4.74
CA VAL A 138 6.10 14.25 -4.43
C VAL A 138 6.41 12.77 -4.57
N GLY A 139 6.24 12.03 -3.48
CA GLY A 139 6.34 10.57 -3.44
C GLY A 139 4.96 9.94 -3.48
N ILE A 140 4.58 9.37 -4.63
CA ILE A 140 3.30 8.68 -4.82
C ILE A 140 3.49 7.21 -4.45
N LEU A 141 2.75 6.72 -3.47
CA LEU A 141 2.84 5.33 -3.00
C LEU A 141 1.67 4.52 -3.58
N ILE A 142 1.98 3.40 -4.23
CA ILE A 142 1.02 2.48 -4.83
C ILE A 142 1.11 1.14 -4.10
N HIS A 143 0.05 0.79 -3.39
CA HIS A 143 0.03 -0.41 -2.56
C HIS A 143 -0.03 -1.70 -3.39
N GLY A 144 0.49 -2.78 -2.80
CA GLY A 144 0.47 -4.13 -3.35
C GLY A 144 -0.76 -4.95 -2.95
N GLY A 145 -0.57 -6.25 -2.75
CA GLY A 145 -1.65 -7.16 -2.34
C GLY A 145 -2.26 -7.97 -3.48
N PHE A 146 -1.48 -8.30 -4.52
CA PHE A 146 -1.94 -9.10 -5.66
C PHE A 146 -3.21 -8.57 -6.33
N TRP A 147 -3.41 -7.25 -6.30
CA TRP A 147 -4.59 -6.56 -6.81
C TRP A 147 -5.92 -7.10 -6.24
N ARG A 148 -5.91 -7.73 -5.06
CA ARG A 148 -7.11 -8.27 -4.41
C ARG A 148 -7.75 -7.18 -3.54
N SER A 149 -9.07 -7.10 -3.58
CA SER A 149 -9.88 -6.12 -2.84
C SER A 149 -9.78 -6.18 -1.31
N ILE A 150 -9.12 -7.20 -0.75
CA ILE A 150 -8.84 -7.28 0.69
C ILE A 150 -7.67 -6.37 1.12
N TRP A 151 -6.84 -5.88 0.19
CA TRP A 151 -5.66 -5.05 0.45
C TRP A 151 -5.90 -3.60 0.06
N ALA A 152 -5.42 -2.65 0.86
CA ALA A 152 -5.64 -1.23 0.66
C ALA A 152 -4.40 -0.38 0.95
N ALA A 153 -4.54 0.93 0.74
CA ALA A 153 -3.47 1.91 0.92
C ALA A 153 -2.87 1.89 2.34
N ASP A 154 -3.54 1.30 3.33
CA ASP A 154 -3.01 1.09 4.69
C ASP A 154 -1.67 0.35 4.71
N LEU A 155 -1.41 -0.49 3.70
CA LEU A 155 -0.14 -1.20 3.54
C LEU A 155 1.07 -0.24 3.44
N MET A 156 0.84 0.97 2.92
CA MET A 156 1.88 1.96 2.64
C MET A 156 1.91 3.11 3.66
N ASP A 157 1.11 3.07 4.72
CA ASP A 157 1.01 4.18 5.69
C ASP A 157 2.35 4.54 6.32
N ALA A 158 3.16 3.54 6.69
CA ALA A 158 4.46 3.76 7.32
C ALA A 158 5.41 4.53 6.40
N LEU A 159 5.41 4.20 5.11
CA LEU A 159 6.20 4.89 4.08
C LEU A 159 5.68 6.29 3.83
N ALA A 160 4.36 6.47 3.85
CA ALA A 160 3.76 7.80 3.68
C ALA A 160 4.19 8.76 4.79
N ILE A 161 4.33 8.26 6.01
CA ILE A 161 4.83 9.02 7.16
C ILE A 161 6.33 9.29 6.99
N ASP A 162 7.15 8.26 6.74
CA ASP A 162 8.61 8.41 6.60
C ASP A 162 8.99 9.37 5.45
N LEU A 163 8.27 9.34 4.32
CA LEU A 163 8.47 10.31 3.24
C LEU A 163 8.18 11.75 3.69
N ALA A 164 7.09 11.97 4.43
CA ALA A 164 6.75 13.30 4.94
C ALA A 164 7.79 13.82 5.95
N ASP A 165 8.30 12.93 6.81
CA ASP A 165 9.36 13.24 7.77
C ASP A 165 10.70 13.55 7.07
N ARG A 166 10.94 12.97 5.89
CA ARG A 166 12.09 13.27 5.01
C ARG A 166 11.92 14.54 4.17
N GLY A 167 10.83 15.27 4.34
CA GLY A 167 10.60 16.53 3.61
C GLY A 167 9.91 16.36 2.25
N TRP A 168 9.31 15.21 1.96
CA TRP A 168 8.56 14.96 0.74
C TRP A 168 7.07 15.25 0.97
N THR A 169 6.36 15.64 -0.09
CA THR A 169 4.90 15.49 -0.07
C THR A 169 4.58 14.03 -0.35
N SER A 170 4.08 13.29 0.64
CA SER A 170 3.66 11.92 0.42
C SER A 170 2.22 11.86 -0.07
N TRP A 171 1.98 10.98 -1.04
CA TRP A 171 0.69 10.80 -1.71
C TRP A 171 0.36 9.31 -1.73
N ASN A 172 -0.26 8.82 -0.66
CA ASN A 172 -0.63 7.42 -0.51
C ASN A 172 -1.91 7.12 -1.29
N LEU A 173 -1.77 6.47 -2.45
CA LEU A 173 -2.82 6.34 -3.46
C LEU A 173 -3.65 5.08 -3.25
N GLU A 174 -4.96 5.25 -3.10
CA GLU A 174 -5.94 4.18 -3.22
C GLU A 174 -6.44 4.08 -4.66
N TYR A 175 -6.81 2.89 -5.12
CA TYR A 175 -7.29 2.64 -6.48
C TYR A 175 -8.29 1.48 -6.51
N ARG A 176 -9.18 1.45 -7.51
CA ARG A 176 -10.11 0.34 -7.68
C ARG A 176 -9.41 -0.95 -8.08
N ARG A 177 -9.79 -2.05 -7.45
CA ARG A 177 -9.17 -3.37 -7.65
C ARG A 177 -9.86 -4.12 -8.79
N PRO A 178 -9.11 -4.86 -9.61
CA PRO A 178 -9.63 -5.49 -10.82
C PRO A 178 -10.63 -6.61 -10.55
N ASP A 179 -10.53 -7.29 -9.41
CA ASP A 179 -11.47 -8.33 -9.00
C ASP A 179 -12.92 -7.83 -8.83
N ARG A 180 -13.11 -6.52 -8.59
CA ARG A 180 -14.44 -5.87 -8.52
C ARG A 180 -14.73 -4.93 -9.69
N HIS A 181 -13.70 -4.32 -10.27
CA HIS A 181 -13.87 -3.20 -11.21
C HIS A 181 -13.20 -3.41 -12.58
N GLY A 182 -12.52 -4.53 -12.77
CA GLY A 182 -11.75 -4.85 -13.97
C GLY A 182 -10.42 -4.08 -14.09
N TRP A 183 -9.49 -4.66 -14.83
CA TRP A 183 -8.12 -4.12 -15.00
C TRP A 183 -8.06 -2.70 -15.58
N ALA A 184 -8.99 -2.36 -16.48
CA ALA A 184 -9.06 -1.05 -17.07
C ALA A 184 -9.34 0.06 -16.03
N ALA A 185 -10.17 -0.24 -15.01
CA ALA A 185 -10.43 0.70 -13.92
C ALA A 185 -9.17 0.94 -13.08
N THR A 186 -8.46 -0.13 -12.72
CA THR A 186 -7.20 -0.06 -11.95
C THR A 186 -6.16 0.80 -12.65
N THR A 187 -5.89 0.53 -13.93
CA THR A 187 -4.87 1.26 -14.69
C THR A 187 -5.26 2.72 -14.94
N ALA A 188 -6.55 3.00 -15.16
CA ALA A 188 -7.06 4.36 -15.24
C ALA A 188 -6.92 5.13 -13.92
N ASP A 189 -7.19 4.47 -12.78
CA ASP A 189 -7.10 5.07 -11.46
C ASP A 189 -5.67 5.46 -11.09
N ILE A 190 -4.68 4.62 -11.41
CA ILE A 190 -3.26 4.97 -11.24
C ILE A 190 -2.91 6.23 -12.06
N ALA A 191 -3.28 6.28 -13.34
CA ALA A 191 -2.99 7.44 -14.19
C ALA A 191 -3.70 8.71 -13.70
N GLN A 192 -4.97 8.62 -13.29
CA GLN A 192 -5.74 9.74 -12.75
C GLN A 192 -5.18 10.25 -11.41
N GLY A 193 -4.75 9.34 -10.53
CA GLY A 193 -4.10 9.67 -9.27
C GLY A 193 -2.81 10.45 -9.45
N VAL A 194 -1.94 10.00 -10.38
CA VAL A 194 -0.70 10.71 -10.71
C VAL A 194 -0.96 12.06 -11.38
N ALA A 195 -1.92 12.12 -12.31
CA ALA A 195 -2.33 13.39 -12.92
C ALA A 195 -2.83 14.39 -11.87
N LYS A 196 -3.61 13.93 -10.89
CA LYS A 196 -4.11 14.77 -9.80
C LYS A 196 -2.99 15.28 -8.89
N ALA A 197 -2.00 14.45 -8.60
CA ALA A 197 -0.82 14.87 -7.84
C ALA A 197 -0.05 15.98 -8.59
N ARG A 198 0.18 15.84 -9.90
CA ARG A 198 0.84 16.85 -10.75
C ARG A 198 0.06 18.17 -10.83
N GLU A 199 -1.26 18.10 -10.93
CA GLU A 199 -2.14 19.29 -10.92
C GLU A 199 -1.98 20.09 -9.62
N ARG A 200 -1.87 19.40 -8.48
CA ARG A 200 -1.77 20.02 -7.16
C ARG A 200 -0.37 20.50 -6.81
N HIS A 201 0.65 19.86 -7.36
CA HIS A 201 2.06 20.15 -7.10
C HIS A 201 2.79 20.50 -8.41
N PRO A 202 2.39 21.58 -9.09
CA PRO A 202 2.95 21.92 -10.39
C PRO A 202 4.45 22.18 -10.29
N GLY A 203 5.22 21.51 -11.15
CA GLY A 203 6.68 21.62 -11.19
C GLY A 203 7.43 20.79 -10.15
N ALA A 204 6.74 20.06 -9.28
CA ALA A 204 7.39 19.14 -8.35
C ALA A 204 7.95 17.91 -9.07
N PRO A 205 9.17 17.43 -8.72
CA PRO A 205 9.63 16.10 -9.11
C PRO A 205 8.63 15.05 -8.62
N ILE A 206 8.27 14.11 -9.50
CA ILE A 206 7.32 13.04 -9.18
C ILE A 206 8.08 11.71 -9.15
N VAL A 207 8.12 11.09 -7.97
CA VAL A 207 8.61 9.72 -7.80
C VAL A 207 7.44 8.83 -7.44
N VAL A 208 7.29 7.72 -8.16
CA VAL A 208 6.29 6.69 -7.85
C VAL A 208 7.00 5.52 -7.16
N PHE A 209 6.46 5.08 -6.03
CA PHE A 209 6.91 3.90 -5.30
C PHE A 209 5.79 2.88 -5.33
N GLY A 210 6.07 1.69 -5.84
CA GLY A 210 5.09 0.61 -5.88
C GLY A 210 5.57 -0.60 -5.12
N HIS A 211 4.75 -1.15 -4.22
CA HIS A 211 5.05 -2.40 -3.52
C HIS A 211 4.41 -3.60 -4.20
N SER A 212 5.18 -4.66 -4.48
CA SER A 212 4.64 -5.93 -5.00
C SER A 212 3.81 -5.73 -6.29
N ALA A 213 2.52 -6.04 -6.27
CA ALA A 213 1.57 -5.71 -7.33
C ALA A 213 1.54 -4.20 -7.68
N GLY A 214 1.74 -3.31 -6.70
CA GLY A 214 1.92 -1.88 -6.92
C GLY A 214 3.24 -1.54 -7.61
N GLY A 215 4.31 -2.31 -7.39
CA GLY A 215 5.59 -2.19 -8.09
C GLY A 215 5.45 -2.47 -9.58
N GLN A 216 4.62 -3.46 -9.91
CA GLN A 216 4.20 -3.70 -11.28
C GLN A 216 3.43 -2.51 -11.86
N LEU A 217 2.46 -1.94 -11.14
CA LEU A 217 1.70 -0.78 -11.61
C LEU A 217 2.59 0.46 -11.81
N ALA A 218 3.59 0.65 -10.95
CA ALA A 218 4.57 1.73 -11.06
C ALA A 218 5.44 1.58 -12.31
N LEU A 219 6.00 0.39 -12.58
CA LEU A 219 6.80 0.17 -13.79
C LEU A 219 5.96 0.09 -15.06
N ARG A 220 4.71 -0.36 -14.95
CA ARG A 220 3.74 -0.21 -16.04
C ARG A 220 3.62 1.28 -16.36
N LEU A 221 3.24 2.14 -15.41
CA LEU A 221 3.14 3.58 -15.66
C LEU A 221 4.43 4.17 -16.26
N ALA A 222 5.60 3.80 -15.73
CA ALA A 222 6.90 4.27 -16.22
C ALA A 222 7.22 3.85 -17.67
N ALA A 223 6.56 2.84 -18.22
CA ALA A 223 6.70 2.49 -19.64
C ALA A 223 5.94 3.45 -20.57
N ASP A 224 4.90 4.12 -20.07
CA ASP A 224 4.05 5.03 -20.86
C ASP A 224 4.31 6.52 -20.57
N ASP A 225 4.80 6.83 -19.37
CA ASP A 225 4.91 8.19 -18.84
C ASP A 225 6.38 8.62 -18.70
N PRO A 226 6.95 9.37 -19.66
CA PRO A 226 8.32 9.89 -19.57
C PRO A 226 8.46 11.07 -18.58
N GLY A 227 7.36 11.54 -18.00
CA GLY A 227 7.32 12.67 -17.07
C GLY A 227 7.53 12.28 -15.61
N LEU A 228 7.84 11.02 -15.31
CA LEU A 228 8.24 10.61 -13.96
C LEU A 228 9.73 10.88 -13.77
N THR A 229 10.08 11.46 -12.62
CA THR A 229 11.49 11.62 -12.20
C THR A 229 12.12 10.26 -11.96
N LEU A 230 11.40 9.36 -11.27
CA LEU A 230 11.85 8.00 -10.99
C LEU A 230 10.65 7.09 -10.68
N ALA A 231 10.70 5.84 -11.12
CA ALA A 231 9.81 4.78 -10.66
C ALA A 231 10.57 3.75 -9.81
N VAL A 232 10.14 3.55 -8.57
CA VAL A 232 10.74 2.63 -7.61
C VAL A 232 9.86 1.42 -7.44
N SER A 233 10.35 0.25 -7.87
CA SER A 233 9.66 -1.03 -7.69
C SER A 233 10.19 -1.73 -6.44
N LEU A 234 9.37 -1.81 -5.41
CA LEU A 234 9.66 -2.47 -4.13
C LEU A 234 9.10 -3.91 -4.20
N ALA A 235 9.96 -4.89 -4.47
CA ALA A 235 9.63 -6.31 -4.62
C ALA A 235 8.53 -6.60 -5.68
N GLY A 236 8.61 -5.93 -6.84
CA GLY A 236 7.53 -5.89 -7.82
C GLY A 236 7.26 -7.20 -8.58
N VAL A 237 6.03 -7.38 -9.08
CA VAL A 237 5.66 -8.49 -9.98
C VAL A 237 5.94 -8.10 -11.43
N LEU A 238 7.18 -8.25 -11.89
CA LEU A 238 7.68 -7.59 -13.11
C LEU A 238 7.66 -8.45 -14.39
N ASP A 239 7.18 -9.69 -14.31
CA ASP A 239 6.98 -10.59 -15.45
C ASP A 239 5.66 -11.33 -15.26
N LEU A 240 4.59 -10.80 -15.84
CA LEU A 240 3.23 -11.31 -15.67
C LEU A 240 3.00 -12.62 -16.42
N TYR A 241 3.69 -12.84 -17.54
CA TYR A 241 3.61 -14.10 -18.27
C TYR A 241 4.22 -15.24 -17.45
N GLU A 242 5.44 -15.05 -16.96
CA GLU A 242 6.11 -16.08 -16.17
C GLU A 242 5.47 -16.23 -14.78
N GLY A 243 5.07 -15.13 -14.15
CA GLY A 243 4.32 -15.17 -12.89
C GLY A 243 3.03 -15.97 -13.02
N GLN A 244 2.29 -15.80 -14.12
CA GLN A 244 1.09 -16.61 -14.39
C GLN A 244 1.44 -18.09 -14.57
N ARG A 245 2.47 -18.42 -15.36
CA ARG A 245 2.91 -19.81 -15.58
C ARG A 245 3.33 -20.51 -14.30
N ARG A 246 3.93 -19.78 -13.36
CA ARG A 246 4.34 -20.30 -12.04
C ARG A 246 3.24 -20.27 -10.99
N PHE A 247 2.03 -19.85 -11.36
CA PHE A 247 0.89 -19.72 -10.46
C PHE A 247 1.17 -18.79 -9.26
N LEU A 248 1.98 -17.74 -9.49
CA LEU A 248 2.36 -16.75 -8.48
C LEU A 248 1.12 -16.08 -7.89
N GLY A 249 1.06 -16.01 -6.56
CA GLY A 249 -0.09 -15.45 -5.85
C GLY A 249 -1.38 -16.23 -6.10
N GLU A 250 -1.28 -17.55 -6.27
CA GLU A 250 -2.42 -18.46 -6.46
C GLU A 250 -3.32 -18.05 -7.65
N GLY A 251 -2.71 -17.67 -8.77
CA GLY A 251 -3.44 -17.24 -9.97
C GLY A 251 -3.89 -15.78 -9.95
N ALA A 252 -3.36 -14.96 -9.04
CA ALA A 252 -3.70 -13.54 -8.93
C ALA A 252 -3.60 -12.76 -10.26
N ILE A 253 -2.59 -13.05 -11.08
CA ILE A 253 -2.37 -12.38 -12.36
C ILE A 253 -3.53 -12.64 -13.34
N THR A 254 -3.93 -13.92 -13.49
CA THR A 254 -5.05 -14.31 -14.35
C THR A 254 -6.36 -13.67 -13.89
N THR A 255 -6.62 -13.68 -12.59
CA THR A 255 -7.80 -13.03 -12.01
C THR A 255 -7.80 -11.52 -12.25
N ALA A 256 -6.64 -10.86 -12.03
CA ALA A 256 -6.52 -9.41 -12.18
C ALA A 256 -6.68 -8.96 -13.64
N LEU A 257 -6.08 -9.68 -14.60
CA LEU A 257 -6.15 -9.31 -16.02
C LEU A 257 -7.43 -9.79 -16.71
N GLY A 258 -8.26 -10.59 -16.03
CA GLY A 258 -9.52 -11.10 -16.55
C GLY A 258 -9.39 -12.28 -17.51
N GLY A 259 -8.26 -12.99 -17.49
CA GLY A 259 -8.01 -14.15 -18.36
C GLY A 259 -6.56 -14.61 -18.38
N ALA A 260 -6.30 -15.75 -19.02
CA ALA A 260 -4.94 -16.21 -19.29
C ALA A 260 -4.34 -15.44 -20.48
N PRO A 261 -3.01 -15.47 -20.69
CA PRO A 261 -2.38 -14.77 -21.82
C PRO A 261 -2.95 -15.12 -23.19
N ALA A 262 -3.43 -16.35 -23.38
CA ALA A 262 -4.05 -16.78 -24.64
C ALA A 262 -5.44 -16.17 -24.87
N ASP A 263 -6.16 -15.81 -23.81
CA ASP A 263 -7.52 -15.28 -23.87
C ASP A 263 -7.52 -13.74 -24.00
N VAL A 264 -6.57 -13.08 -23.33
CA VAL A 264 -6.46 -11.61 -23.28
C VAL A 264 -5.03 -11.12 -23.61
N PRO A 265 -4.46 -11.50 -24.77
CA PRO A 265 -3.05 -11.22 -25.09
C PRO A 265 -2.73 -9.73 -25.10
N ASP A 266 -3.63 -8.88 -25.60
CA ASP A 266 -3.44 -7.43 -25.65
C ASP A 266 -3.39 -6.83 -24.24
N VAL A 267 -4.17 -7.38 -23.30
CA VAL A 267 -4.16 -6.93 -21.90
C VAL A 267 -2.82 -7.27 -21.24
N TYR A 268 -2.28 -8.48 -21.45
CA TYR A 268 -0.95 -8.82 -20.94
C TYR A 268 0.14 -7.95 -21.56
N ALA A 269 0.15 -7.80 -22.89
CA ALA A 269 1.14 -6.96 -23.58
C ALA A 269 1.11 -5.49 -23.13
N ALA A 270 -0.07 -4.95 -22.81
CA ALA A 270 -0.22 -3.58 -22.30
C ALA A 270 0.05 -3.44 -20.79
N SER A 271 0.29 -4.54 -20.08
CA SER A 271 0.35 -4.53 -18.61
C SER A 271 1.66 -5.05 -18.04
N ASP A 272 2.30 -5.98 -18.73
CA ASP A 272 3.50 -6.64 -18.25
C ASP A 272 4.76 -5.78 -18.45
N PRO A 273 5.44 -5.31 -17.39
CA PRO A 273 6.64 -4.50 -17.53
C PRO A 273 7.72 -5.16 -18.39
N MET A 274 7.91 -6.49 -18.30
CA MET A 274 8.95 -7.21 -19.05
C MET A 274 8.78 -7.06 -20.57
N THR A 275 7.54 -7.14 -21.07
CA THR A 275 7.26 -6.94 -22.51
C THR A 275 7.26 -5.48 -22.97
N ARG A 276 7.35 -4.52 -22.03
CA ARG A 276 7.29 -3.08 -22.33
C ARG A 276 8.63 -2.36 -22.15
N LEU A 277 9.73 -3.09 -22.27
CA LEU A 277 11.07 -2.51 -22.31
C LEU A 277 11.39 -1.91 -23.70
N PRO A 278 12.17 -0.81 -23.78
CA PRO A 278 12.69 -0.02 -22.66
C PRO A 278 11.60 0.83 -22.00
N LEU A 279 11.75 1.12 -20.70
CA LEU A 279 10.86 2.05 -19.99
C LEU A 279 11.06 3.49 -20.48
N ALA A 280 10.00 4.29 -20.46
CA ALA A 280 10.03 5.70 -20.86
C ALA A 280 10.64 6.61 -19.77
N SER A 281 10.52 6.22 -18.50
CA SER A 281 11.12 6.92 -17.35
C SER A 281 12.19 6.09 -16.63
N PRO A 282 13.14 6.74 -15.92
CA PRO A 282 14.10 6.05 -15.07
C PRO A 282 13.42 5.18 -14.01
N ALA A 283 14.06 4.07 -13.66
CA ALA A 283 13.57 3.17 -12.63
C ALA A 283 14.67 2.73 -11.65
N LEU A 284 14.24 2.27 -10.48
CA LEU A 284 15.05 1.58 -9.47
C LEU A 284 14.29 0.34 -9.01
N LEU A 285 14.92 -0.82 -9.02
CA LEU A 285 14.36 -2.03 -8.43
C LEU A 285 14.94 -2.20 -7.03
N VAL A 286 14.10 -2.59 -6.09
CA VAL A 286 14.48 -2.90 -4.71
C VAL A 286 13.93 -4.28 -4.38
N GLN A 287 14.79 -5.18 -3.91
CA GLN A 287 14.41 -6.55 -3.62
C GLN A 287 15.07 -7.03 -2.33
N GLY A 288 14.25 -7.52 -1.39
CA GLY A 288 14.74 -8.25 -0.23
C GLY A 288 15.23 -9.64 -0.67
N SER A 289 16.44 -10.03 -0.29
CA SER A 289 17.02 -11.34 -0.66
C SER A 289 16.40 -12.53 0.09
N GLY A 290 15.62 -12.27 1.15
CA GLY A 290 14.82 -13.24 1.90
C GLY A 290 13.34 -13.30 1.50
N ASP A 291 12.94 -12.59 0.45
CA ASP A 291 11.60 -12.66 -0.13
C ASP A 291 11.37 -14.01 -0.85
N GLY A 292 10.13 -14.27 -1.28
CA GLY A 292 9.76 -15.42 -2.09
C GLY A 292 10.62 -15.54 -3.35
N PHE A 293 11.16 -16.75 -3.59
CA PHE A 293 12.15 -16.98 -4.64
C PHE A 293 11.68 -16.59 -6.04
N ASP A 294 10.39 -16.69 -6.33
CA ASP A 294 9.85 -16.25 -7.62
C ASP A 294 9.96 -14.74 -7.83
N LEU A 295 9.73 -13.92 -6.78
CA LEU A 295 9.89 -12.48 -6.88
C LEU A 295 11.36 -12.08 -7.01
N VAL A 296 12.24 -12.74 -6.26
CA VAL A 296 13.70 -12.52 -6.37
C VAL A 296 14.19 -12.86 -7.79
N ASP A 297 13.80 -14.01 -8.34
CA ASP A 297 14.15 -14.40 -9.71
C ASP A 297 13.61 -13.41 -10.74
N ILE A 298 12.32 -13.06 -10.67
CA ILE A 298 11.67 -12.13 -11.60
C ILE A 298 12.38 -10.77 -11.60
N ASN A 299 12.69 -10.20 -10.43
CA ASN A 299 13.34 -8.89 -10.34
C ASN A 299 14.79 -8.93 -10.86
N ARG A 300 15.54 -10.00 -10.60
CA ARG A 300 16.88 -10.20 -11.17
C ARG A 300 16.86 -10.33 -12.71
N ARG A 301 15.91 -11.11 -13.26
CA ARG A 301 15.73 -11.24 -14.72
C ARG A 301 15.34 -9.92 -15.36
N PHE A 302 14.43 -9.18 -14.74
CA PHE A 302 14.03 -7.86 -15.23
C PHE A 302 15.21 -6.88 -15.23
N ALA A 303 16.00 -6.83 -14.16
CA ALA A 303 17.21 -5.99 -14.08
C ALA A 303 18.21 -6.34 -15.20
N ALA A 304 18.45 -7.63 -15.44
CA ALA A 304 19.34 -8.09 -16.50
C ALA A 304 18.85 -7.73 -17.91
N ALA A 305 17.53 -7.83 -18.15
CA ALA A 305 16.93 -7.52 -19.45
C ALA A 305 16.85 -6.03 -19.74
N SER A 306 16.61 -5.21 -18.71
CA SER A 306 16.37 -3.77 -18.83
C SER A 306 17.62 -2.91 -18.63
N GLY A 307 18.64 -3.43 -17.94
CA GLY A 307 19.78 -2.65 -17.47
C GLY A 307 19.46 -1.71 -16.29
N VAL A 308 18.23 -1.77 -15.74
CA VAL A 308 17.83 -1.00 -14.56
C VAL A 308 18.62 -1.46 -13.33
N THR A 309 19.00 -0.51 -12.48
CA THR A 309 19.70 -0.82 -11.21
C THR A 309 18.81 -1.65 -10.29
N LEU A 310 19.34 -2.77 -9.80
CA LEU A 310 18.75 -3.58 -8.74
C LEU A 310 19.50 -3.35 -7.42
N LEU A 311 18.82 -2.74 -6.46
CA LEU A 311 19.23 -2.70 -5.07
C LEU A 311 18.70 -3.94 -4.36
N GLU A 312 19.55 -4.96 -4.26
CA GLU A 312 19.23 -6.19 -3.52
C GLU A 312 20.01 -6.22 -2.20
N LEU A 313 19.29 -6.32 -1.08
CA LEU A 313 19.86 -6.36 0.28
C LEU A 313 19.13 -7.40 1.15
N PRO A 314 19.69 -7.80 2.30
CA PRO A 314 18.97 -8.63 3.27
C PRO A 314 17.63 -8.01 3.69
N GLY A 315 16.59 -8.83 3.68
CA GLY A 315 15.22 -8.47 4.08
C GLY A 315 14.18 -9.34 3.39
N ASP A 316 12.97 -9.37 3.91
CA ASP A 316 11.82 -10.08 3.35
C ASP A 316 10.94 -9.18 2.44
N HIS A 317 9.75 -9.69 2.10
CA HIS A 317 8.77 -8.99 1.25
C HIS A 317 8.24 -7.66 1.83
N PHE A 318 8.26 -7.52 3.15
CA PHE A 318 7.72 -6.36 3.88
C PHE A 318 8.82 -5.45 4.41
N ASP A 319 10.06 -5.93 4.54
CA ASP A 319 11.19 -5.08 4.91
C ASP A 319 11.39 -3.92 3.91
N VAL A 320 11.12 -4.12 2.62
CA VAL A 320 11.17 -3.06 1.59
C VAL A 320 10.13 -1.95 1.79
N ILE A 321 9.13 -2.18 2.64
CA ILE A 321 8.13 -1.18 3.06
C ILE A 321 8.12 -0.96 4.58
N THR A 322 9.25 -1.20 5.25
CA THR A 322 9.40 -0.95 6.68
C THR A 322 10.41 0.18 6.89
N PRO A 323 10.00 1.37 7.37
CA PRO A 323 10.88 2.52 7.47
C PRO A 323 12.19 2.27 8.23
N SER A 324 12.14 1.48 9.31
CA SER A 324 13.33 1.17 10.11
C SER A 324 14.26 0.13 9.47
N SER A 325 13.88 -0.51 8.36
CA SER A 325 14.69 -1.56 7.74
C SER A 325 15.91 -0.96 7.03
N PRO A 326 17.07 -1.63 7.04
CA PRO A 326 18.25 -1.19 6.30
C PRO A 326 18.00 -1.06 4.78
N ILE A 327 17.18 -1.95 4.21
CA ILE A 327 16.88 -1.95 2.77
C ILE A 327 16.04 -0.72 2.38
N TRP A 328 15.09 -0.29 3.21
CA TRP A 328 14.34 0.95 2.95
C TRP A 328 15.23 2.19 3.09
N GLN A 329 16.09 2.26 4.11
CA GLN A 329 17.02 3.38 4.26
C GLN A 329 17.94 3.53 3.05
N ALA A 330 18.54 2.43 2.58
CA ALA A 330 19.35 2.41 1.37
C ALA A 330 18.54 2.77 0.11
N THR A 331 17.26 2.40 0.06
CA THR A 331 16.36 2.81 -1.02
C THR A 331 16.20 4.33 -1.06
N MET A 332 15.93 4.96 0.08
CA MET A 332 15.76 6.41 0.14
C MET A 332 17.05 7.16 -0.17
N ASP A 333 18.21 6.67 0.27
CA ASP A 333 19.50 7.24 -0.12
C ASP A 333 19.70 7.21 -1.65
N ALA A 334 19.36 6.09 -2.28
CA ALA A 334 19.42 5.93 -3.73
C ALA A 334 18.40 6.81 -4.47
N VAL A 335 17.21 7.01 -3.91
CA VAL A 335 16.19 7.89 -4.49
C VAL A 335 16.63 9.34 -4.41
N ILE A 336 17.06 9.80 -3.23
CA ILE A 336 17.51 11.18 -3.00
C ILE A 336 18.71 11.52 -3.89
N SER A 337 19.60 10.57 -4.17
CA SER A 337 20.73 10.81 -5.08
C SER A 337 20.32 10.96 -6.56
N ARG A 338 19.05 10.69 -6.92
CA ARG A 338 18.51 10.69 -8.29
C ARG A 338 17.44 11.76 -8.51
N THR A 339 17.07 12.51 -7.47
CA THR A 339 16.02 13.53 -7.47
C THR A 339 16.56 14.88 -7.06
#